data_AF-C8P7I1-F1
#
_entry.id   AF-C8P7I1-F1
#
_cell.length_a   1.000
_cell.length_b   1.000
_cell.length_c   1.000
_cell.angle_alpha   90.00
_cell.angle_beta   90.00
_cell.angle_gamma   90.00
#
_symmetry.space_group_name_H-M   'P 1'
#
loop_
_entity.id
_entity.type
_entity.pdbx_description
1 polymer ?
#
loop_
_entity_poly.entity_id
_entity_poly.type
_entity_poly.pdbx_seq_one_letter_code
_entity_poly.pdbx_strand_id
1 'polypeptide(L)'
;MKICPKCNGTNPDQAEFCRLCGAKLQYNLTIKCPHCGRLCSLDRKRCPNCGTQLPTINGKPKLKLLSPHSWLGNKKLLIKFGAALVIIAGILSVIGVLSNSTYIFHASAGRKIQISYQNQHHQTIRNEYYDVQTKNRNYANYFGGKHSYWHQQRVFNSTAYYYGTGKQGYRNLWRTRHGKVLARYRLSQRAGARENVTLIERAPRQTIRLVSSERNQMKFLDQYNDSGTCHYPGRRDFRYYQLRTFTQY
;
A
#
# COMPACT_ATOMS: atom_id res chain seq x y z
N MET A 1 52.91 4.96 -6.12
CA MET A 1 53.70 5.66 -5.09
C MET A 1 53.77 7.15 -5.40
N LYS A 2 53.80 8.02 -4.38
CA LYS A 2 53.94 9.49 -4.51
C LYS A 2 55.38 9.94 -4.24
N ILE A 3 55.93 10.84 -5.05
CA ILE A 3 57.20 11.50 -4.77
C ILE A 3 56.93 12.92 -4.31
N CYS A 4 57.45 13.29 -3.15
CA CYS A 4 57.25 14.63 -2.60
C CYS A 4 57.99 15.67 -3.46
N PRO A 5 57.33 16.74 -3.94
CA PRO A 5 58.02 17.78 -4.71
C PRO A 5 59.08 18.51 -3.89
N LYS A 6 58.81 18.72 -2.58
CA LYS A 6 59.69 19.47 -1.66
C LYS A 6 60.98 18.70 -1.35
N CYS A 7 60.88 17.46 -0.87
CA CYS A 7 62.05 16.68 -0.40
C CYS A 7 62.40 15.46 -1.26
N ASN A 8 61.63 15.16 -2.31
CA ASN A 8 61.78 13.99 -3.18
C ASN A 8 61.69 12.63 -2.46
N GLY A 9 61.10 12.63 -1.25
CA GLY A 9 60.79 11.42 -0.51
C GLY A 9 59.72 10.56 -1.17
N THR A 10 59.88 9.24 -1.12
CA THR A 10 58.88 8.28 -1.61
C THR A 10 57.81 8.03 -0.55
N ASN A 11 56.55 8.15 -0.93
CA ASN A 11 55.38 8.00 -0.05
C ASN A 11 54.38 7.01 -0.67
N PRO A 12 53.51 6.38 0.14
CA PRO A 12 52.39 5.58 -0.35
C PRO A 12 51.45 6.38 -1.27
N ASP A 13 50.71 5.71 -2.16
CA ASP A 13 49.75 6.37 -3.07
C ASP A 13 48.64 7.12 -2.34
N GLN A 14 48.21 6.60 -1.20
CA GLN A 14 47.14 7.18 -0.39
C GLN A 14 47.64 8.30 0.55
N ALA A 15 48.95 8.56 0.61
CA ALA A 15 49.49 9.56 1.53
C ALA A 15 49.06 10.98 1.10
N GLU A 16 48.45 11.72 2.02
CA GLU A 16 48.08 13.14 1.84
C GLU A 16 49.22 14.08 2.18
N PHE A 17 50.12 13.67 3.09
CA PHE A 17 51.30 14.44 3.52
C PHE A 17 52.56 13.61 3.37
N CYS A 18 53.67 14.29 3.11
CA CYS A 18 54.96 13.63 3.00
C CYS A 18 55.43 13.19 4.39
N ARG A 19 55.65 11.88 4.55
CA ARG A 19 56.16 11.29 5.80
C ARG A 19 57.57 11.75 6.18
N LEU A 20 58.31 12.37 5.26
CA LEU A 20 59.68 12.83 5.49
C LEU A 20 59.81 14.33 5.78
N CYS A 21 58.88 15.17 5.31
CA CYS A 21 59.02 16.63 5.46
C CYS A 21 57.71 17.39 5.78
N GLY A 22 56.61 16.67 6.00
CA GLY A 22 55.30 17.25 6.35
C GLY A 22 54.60 18.03 5.23
N ALA A 23 55.21 18.19 4.06
CA ALA A 23 54.59 18.90 2.94
C ALA A 23 53.37 18.15 2.41
N LYS A 24 52.28 18.86 2.11
CA LYS A 24 51.08 18.30 1.47
C LYS A 24 51.44 17.73 0.09
N LEU A 25 51.05 16.48 -0.16
CA LEU A 25 51.28 15.79 -1.42
C LEU A 25 50.11 16.07 -2.38
N GLN A 26 50.39 16.67 -3.52
CA GLN A 26 49.43 16.79 -4.62
C GLN A 26 49.53 15.55 -5.53
N TYR A 27 48.52 15.31 -6.38
CA TYR A 27 48.28 14.07 -7.12
C TYR A 27 49.50 13.48 -7.88
N ASN A 28 49.45 12.15 -8.08
CA ASN A 28 50.47 11.28 -8.68
C ASN A 28 50.97 11.76 -10.06
N LEU A 29 52.00 12.59 -10.05
CA LEU A 29 52.64 13.10 -11.25
C LEU A 29 54.16 12.89 -11.12
N THR A 30 54.63 11.70 -11.50
CA THR A 30 56.06 11.35 -11.53
C THR A 30 56.55 11.19 -12.97
N ILE A 31 57.79 11.60 -13.23
CA ILE A 31 58.50 11.42 -14.50
C ILE A 31 59.72 10.52 -14.28
N LYS A 32 59.95 9.57 -15.18
CA LYS A 32 61.15 8.72 -15.13
C LYS A 32 62.33 9.48 -15.73
N CYS A 33 63.44 9.57 -14.99
CA CYS A 33 64.67 10.15 -15.52
C CYS A 33 65.20 9.28 -16.68
N PRO A 34 65.50 9.86 -17.85
CA PRO A 34 65.99 9.09 -19.00
C PRO A 34 67.41 8.54 -18.78
N HIS A 35 68.22 9.19 -17.93
CA HIS A 35 69.61 8.80 -17.70
C HIS A 35 69.77 7.75 -16.60
N CYS A 36 69.22 7.99 -15.40
CA CYS A 36 69.37 7.04 -14.27
C CYS A 36 68.14 6.16 -14.02
N GLY A 37 67.06 6.30 -14.79
CA GLY A 37 65.84 5.52 -14.64
C GLY A 37 65.02 5.80 -13.39
N ARG A 38 65.46 6.69 -12.49
CA ARG A 38 64.76 6.98 -11.22
C ARG A 38 63.55 7.87 -11.45
N LEU A 39 62.46 7.58 -10.73
CA LEU A 39 61.27 8.43 -10.73
C LEU A 39 61.56 9.75 -10.00
N CYS A 40 61.13 10.85 -10.61
CA CYS A 40 61.29 12.22 -10.13
C CYS A 40 59.91 12.90 -10.12
N SER A 41 59.76 13.96 -9.33
CA SER A 41 58.55 14.79 -9.36
C SER A 41 58.46 15.60 -10.68
N LEU A 42 57.25 15.77 -11.22
CA LEU A 42 57.01 16.45 -12.50
C LEU A 42 57.32 17.97 -12.50
N ASP A 43 57.47 18.58 -11.33
CA ASP A 43 57.80 19.99 -11.15
C ASP A 43 59.31 20.28 -11.16
N ARG A 44 60.17 19.26 -11.23
CA ARG A 44 61.63 19.43 -11.24
C ARG A 44 62.19 19.54 -12.65
N LYS A 45 63.10 20.51 -12.83
CA LYS A 45 63.87 20.69 -14.08
C LYS A 45 65.06 19.74 -14.19
N ARG A 46 65.60 19.24 -13.06
CA ARG A 46 66.77 18.36 -13.02
C ARG A 46 66.52 17.17 -12.08
N CYS A 47 67.07 16.02 -12.43
CA CYS A 47 67.01 14.82 -11.62
C CYS A 47 67.83 15.01 -10.33
N PRO A 48 67.24 14.83 -9.14
CA PRO A 48 67.97 14.98 -7.88
C PRO A 48 69.02 13.88 -7.65
N ASN A 49 68.95 12.77 -8.39
CA ASN A 49 69.87 11.66 -8.23
C ASN A 49 71.11 11.73 -9.13
N CYS A 50 70.97 12.24 -10.35
CA CYS A 50 72.07 12.25 -11.33
C CYS A 50 72.32 13.62 -11.98
N GLY A 51 71.56 14.65 -11.61
CA GLY A 51 71.71 16.01 -12.15
C GLY A 51 71.18 16.21 -13.57
N THR A 52 70.86 15.14 -14.32
CA THR A 52 70.36 15.23 -15.69
C THR A 52 69.10 16.06 -15.81
N GLN A 53 69.03 16.89 -16.85
CA GLN A 53 67.85 17.71 -17.13
C GLN A 53 66.66 16.84 -17.49
N LEU A 54 65.53 17.05 -16.81
CA LEU A 54 64.32 16.27 -17.01
C LEU A 54 63.52 16.86 -18.19
N PRO A 55 62.88 16.01 -19.03
CA PRO A 55 62.03 16.49 -20.11
C PRO A 55 60.91 17.37 -19.54
N THR A 56 60.86 18.63 -19.97
CA THR A 56 59.85 19.59 -19.51
C THR A 56 58.61 19.46 -20.39
N ILE A 57 57.49 19.00 -19.83
CA ILE A 57 56.20 19.06 -20.53
C ILE A 57 55.63 20.48 -20.42
N ASN A 58 55.92 21.31 -21.44
CA ASN A 58 55.23 22.54 -21.83
C ASN A 58 54.55 23.35 -20.70
N GLY A 59 55.35 23.92 -19.81
CA GLY A 59 55.09 25.25 -19.22
C GLY A 59 53.93 25.46 -18.24
N LYS A 60 52.95 24.57 -18.11
CA LYS A 60 51.90 24.57 -17.07
C LYS A 60 51.25 23.18 -17.08
N PRO A 61 51.15 22.44 -15.97
CA PRO A 61 50.36 21.23 -15.97
C PRO A 61 48.89 21.64 -16.11
N LYS A 62 48.34 21.59 -17.32
CA LYS A 62 46.91 21.34 -17.47
C LYS A 62 46.70 19.90 -17.01
N LEU A 63 46.68 19.69 -15.69
CA LEU A 63 45.88 18.62 -15.14
C LEU A 63 44.48 18.90 -15.69
N LYS A 64 44.03 18.08 -16.63
CA LYS A 64 42.61 17.74 -16.65
C LYS A 64 42.40 17.07 -15.30
N LEU A 65 42.14 17.90 -14.29
CA LEU A 65 41.45 17.48 -13.09
C LEU A 65 40.27 16.70 -13.67
N LEU A 66 40.24 15.38 -13.51
CA LEU A 66 38.97 14.69 -13.60
C LEU A 66 38.18 15.23 -12.40
N SER A 67 37.64 16.44 -12.56
CA SER A 67 36.56 16.92 -11.74
C SER A 67 35.50 15.84 -11.88
N PRO A 68 35.00 15.25 -10.78
CA PRO A 68 33.88 14.34 -10.89
C PRO A 68 32.81 15.07 -11.69
N HIS A 69 32.39 14.49 -12.81
CA HIS A 69 31.32 15.07 -13.62
C HIS A 69 30.09 15.14 -12.72
N SER A 70 29.83 16.31 -12.15
CA SER A 70 28.67 16.51 -11.31
C SER A 70 27.46 16.45 -12.24
N TRP A 71 26.77 15.31 -12.18
CA TRP A 71 25.51 15.07 -12.89
C TRP A 71 24.45 16.16 -12.60
N LEU A 72 24.64 16.95 -11.52
CA LEU A 72 23.84 18.12 -11.14
C LEU A 72 24.10 19.41 -11.95
N GLY A 73 25.01 19.44 -12.92
CA GLY A 73 25.33 20.68 -13.66
C GLY A 73 24.34 21.06 -14.78
N ASN A 74 23.54 20.11 -15.27
CA ASN A 74 22.67 20.35 -16.42
C ASN A 74 21.28 20.84 -15.98
N LYS A 75 21.11 22.17 -15.88
CA LYS A 75 19.84 22.83 -15.50
C LYS A 75 18.65 22.34 -16.31
N LYS A 76 18.81 22.09 -17.62
CA LYS A 76 17.72 21.56 -18.47
C LYS A 76 17.34 20.13 -18.11
N LEU A 77 18.31 19.31 -17.70
CA LEU A 77 18.08 17.94 -17.26
C LEU A 77 17.40 17.91 -15.88
N LEU A 78 17.84 18.75 -14.95
CA LEU A 78 17.20 18.93 -13.63
C LEU A 78 15.76 19.40 -13.74
N ILE A 79 15.47 20.34 -14.63
CA ILE A 79 14.09 20.83 -14.89
C ILE A 79 13.21 19.70 -15.44
N LYS A 80 13.72 18.88 -16.38
CA LYS A 80 12.98 17.74 -16.93
C LYS A 80 12.70 16.67 -15.88
N PHE A 81 13.69 16.32 -15.05
CA PHE A 81 13.49 15.38 -13.94
C PHE A 81 12.53 15.92 -12.89
N GLY A 82 12.61 17.22 -12.54
CA GLY A 82 11.68 17.87 -11.63
C GLY A 82 10.24 17.84 -12.14
N ALA A 83 10.02 18.20 -13.41
CA ALA A 83 8.70 18.15 -14.04
C ALA A 83 8.13 16.72 -14.08
N ALA A 84 8.95 15.72 -14.42
CA ALA A 84 8.53 14.32 -14.41
C ALA A 84 8.14 13.85 -12.99
N LEU A 85 8.87 14.27 -11.96
CA LEU A 85 8.59 13.90 -10.56
C LEU A 85 7.27 14.50 -10.08
N VAL A 86 6.97 15.76 -10.45
CA VAL A 86 5.68 16.40 -10.16
C VAL A 86 4.52 15.67 -10.85
N ILE A 87 4.68 15.27 -12.11
CA ILE A 87 3.66 14.51 -12.84
C ILE A 87 3.43 13.15 -12.17
N ILE A 88 4.49 12.42 -11.80
CA ILE A 88 4.39 11.13 -11.12
C ILE A 88 3.70 11.29 -9.76
N ALA A 89 4.09 12.29 -8.96
CA ALA A 89 3.45 12.59 -7.68
C ALA A 89 1.97 12.95 -7.86
N GLY A 90 1.63 13.70 -8.91
CA GLY A 90 0.25 14.01 -9.29
C GLY A 90 -0.56 12.75 -9.63
N ILE A 91 -0.01 11.86 -10.46
CA ILE A 91 -0.64 10.59 -10.82
C ILE A 91 -0.83 9.71 -9.58
N LEU A 92 0.20 9.57 -8.74
CA LEU A 92 0.12 8.78 -7.51
C LEU A 92 -0.92 9.36 -6.53
N SER A 93 -1.00 10.70 -6.43
CA SER A 93 -2.01 11.37 -5.61
C SER A 93 -3.42 11.11 -6.13
N VAL A 94 -3.65 11.20 -7.45
CA VAL A 94 -4.94 10.88 -8.08
C VAL A 94 -5.31 9.41 -7.87
N ILE A 95 -4.37 8.48 -8.07
CA ILE A 95 -4.59 7.05 -7.79
C ILE A 95 -4.94 6.83 -6.30
N GLY A 96 -4.23 7.50 -5.40
CA GLY A 96 -4.52 7.47 -3.96
C GLY A 96 -5.92 8.00 -3.62
N VAL A 97 -6.33 9.11 -4.22
CA VAL A 97 -7.67 9.68 -4.04
C VAL A 97 -8.74 8.76 -4.61
N LEU A 98 -8.56 8.23 -5.82
CA LEU A 98 -9.54 7.35 -6.47
C LEU A 98 -9.69 6.03 -5.70
N SER A 99 -8.58 5.39 -5.31
CA SER A 99 -8.60 4.17 -4.50
C SER A 99 -9.25 4.40 -3.14
N ASN A 100 -8.89 5.47 -2.42
CA ASN A 100 -9.51 5.74 -1.12
C ASN A 100 -11.00 6.11 -1.26
N SER A 101 -11.38 6.79 -2.34
CA SER A 101 -12.78 7.13 -2.62
C SER A 101 -13.63 5.89 -2.86
N THR A 102 -13.15 4.92 -3.66
CA THR A 102 -13.90 3.66 -3.88
C THR A 102 -14.12 2.91 -2.57
N TYR A 103 -13.11 2.82 -1.69
CA TYR A 103 -13.29 2.22 -0.34
C TYR A 103 -14.40 2.89 0.49
N ILE A 104 -14.50 4.22 0.45
CA ILE A 104 -15.54 4.97 1.18
C ILE A 104 -16.95 4.76 0.58
N PHE A 105 -17.06 4.61 -0.74
CA PHE A 105 -18.34 4.34 -1.41
C PHE A 105 -18.86 2.91 -1.16
N HIS A 106 -18.01 1.89 -1.17
CA HIS A 106 -18.41 0.51 -0.87
C HIS A 106 -18.94 0.31 0.55
N ALA A 107 -18.50 1.19 1.45
CA ALA A 107 -18.91 1.19 2.83
C ALA A 107 -20.32 1.78 3.06
N SER A 108 -20.70 2.81 2.31
CA SER A 108 -21.94 3.56 2.55
C SER A 108 -23.14 3.10 1.69
N ALA A 109 -22.91 2.26 0.68
CA ALA A 109 -23.97 1.79 -0.22
C ALA A 109 -24.87 0.72 0.43
N GLY A 110 -26.19 0.90 0.32
CA GLY A 110 -27.16 -0.14 0.64
C GLY A 110 -26.92 -1.41 -0.18
N ARG A 111 -27.14 -2.58 0.42
CA ARG A 111 -26.84 -3.88 -0.19
C ARG A 111 -28.09 -4.69 -0.45
N LYS A 112 -28.21 -5.20 -1.67
CA LYS A 112 -29.29 -6.13 -2.03
C LYS A 112 -28.82 -7.54 -1.71
N ILE A 113 -29.55 -8.24 -0.84
CA ILE A 113 -29.21 -9.59 -0.40
C ILE A 113 -30.35 -10.58 -0.63
N GLN A 114 -29.98 -11.85 -0.77
CA GLN A 114 -30.86 -13.00 -0.67
C GLN A 114 -30.47 -13.83 0.54
N ILE A 115 -31.48 -14.26 1.29
CA ILE A 115 -31.33 -15.26 2.34
C ILE A 115 -32.12 -16.50 1.92
N SER A 116 -31.42 -17.60 1.75
CA SER A 116 -31.96 -18.91 1.43
C SER A 116 -32.03 -19.75 2.71
N TYR A 117 -33.23 -20.08 3.17
CA TYR A 117 -33.46 -21.00 4.29
C TYR A 117 -33.48 -22.44 3.80
N GLN A 118 -32.73 -23.30 4.48
CA GLN A 118 -32.46 -24.66 4.05
C GLN A 118 -32.92 -25.70 5.09
N ASN A 119 -33.32 -26.88 4.61
CA ASN A 119 -33.66 -28.03 5.45
C ASN A 119 -32.41 -28.74 5.99
N GLN A 120 -32.60 -29.86 6.72
CA GLN A 120 -31.51 -30.68 7.25
C GLN A 120 -30.56 -31.27 6.17
N HIS A 121 -31.02 -31.36 4.93
CA HIS A 121 -30.24 -31.86 3.78
C HIS A 121 -29.66 -30.71 2.92
N HIS A 122 -29.60 -29.48 3.47
CA HIS A 122 -29.15 -28.27 2.76
C HIS A 122 -29.96 -27.90 1.50
N GLN A 123 -31.16 -28.46 1.33
CA GLN A 123 -32.04 -28.08 0.23
C GLN A 123 -32.76 -26.78 0.58
N THR A 124 -32.78 -25.84 -0.36
CA THR A 124 -33.42 -24.54 -0.16
C THR A 124 -34.94 -24.69 -0.14
N ILE A 125 -35.56 -24.37 1.00
CA ILE A 125 -37.01 -24.36 1.17
C ILE A 125 -37.59 -22.99 0.79
N ARG A 126 -36.89 -21.91 1.15
CA ARG A 126 -37.41 -20.54 0.98
C ARG A 126 -36.30 -19.55 0.69
N ASN A 127 -36.53 -18.70 -0.29
CA ASN A 127 -35.71 -17.52 -0.57
C ASN A 127 -36.43 -16.26 -0.12
N GLU A 128 -35.70 -15.37 0.52
CA GLU A 128 -36.15 -14.04 0.91
C GLU A 128 -35.18 -12.97 0.39
N TYR A 129 -35.74 -11.81 0.04
CA TYR A 129 -35.02 -10.74 -0.65
C TYR A 129 -35.10 -9.44 0.15
N TYR A 130 -33.95 -8.82 0.36
CA TYR A 130 -33.81 -7.63 1.18
C TYR A 130 -32.94 -6.56 0.51
N ASP A 131 -33.27 -5.30 0.76
CA ASP A 131 -32.37 -4.16 0.58
C ASP A 131 -31.93 -3.69 1.97
N VAL A 132 -30.64 -3.80 2.28
CA VAL A 132 -30.07 -3.57 3.61
C VAL A 132 -29.31 -2.25 3.59
N GLN A 133 -29.82 -1.27 4.33
CA GLN A 133 -29.20 0.04 4.48
C GLN A 133 -28.55 0.14 5.85
N THR A 134 -27.25 0.38 5.87
CA THR A 134 -26.49 0.57 7.12
C THR A 134 -26.97 1.85 7.81
N LYS A 135 -27.15 1.81 9.14
CA LYS A 135 -27.55 3.01 9.89
C LYS A 135 -26.38 3.94 10.20
N ASN A 136 -25.15 3.44 10.09
CA ASN A 136 -23.97 4.19 10.50
C ASN A 136 -23.37 4.92 9.28
N ARG A 137 -23.39 6.27 9.32
CA ARG A 137 -22.76 7.13 8.29
C ARG A 137 -21.25 6.91 8.18
N ASN A 138 -20.62 6.31 9.19
CA ASN A 138 -19.19 6.06 9.26
C ASN A 138 -18.79 4.62 8.92
N TYR A 139 -19.59 3.87 8.13
CA TYR A 139 -19.22 2.50 7.71
C TYR A 139 -17.83 2.44 7.06
N ALA A 140 -17.34 3.52 6.44
CA ALA A 140 -15.99 3.57 5.85
C ALA A 140 -14.89 3.46 6.90
N ASN A 141 -15.17 3.92 8.13
CA ASN A 141 -14.30 3.77 9.28
C ASN A 141 -14.49 2.42 9.98
N TYR A 142 -15.21 1.45 9.41
CA TYR A 142 -15.35 0.12 10.00
C TYR A 142 -14.24 -0.88 9.64
N PHE A 143 -13.32 -0.51 8.73
CA PHE A 143 -12.16 -1.35 8.40
C PHE A 143 -10.79 -0.63 8.33
N GLY A 144 -10.70 0.70 8.58
CA GLY A 144 -9.42 1.45 8.68
C GLY A 144 -8.78 1.66 10.08
N GLY A 145 -7.70 0.93 10.41
CA GLY A 145 -6.81 1.18 11.57
C GLY A 145 -7.13 0.58 12.96
N LYS A 146 -6.13 0.51 13.85
CA LYS A 146 -6.20 -0.05 15.23
C LYS A 146 -7.22 0.63 16.16
N HIS A 147 -7.67 1.84 15.84
CA HIS A 147 -8.68 2.59 16.61
C HIS A 147 -10.06 2.56 15.96
N SER A 148 -10.31 1.51 15.20
CA SER A 148 -11.57 1.23 14.52
C SER A 148 -12.82 1.36 15.40
N TYR A 149 -13.91 2.00 14.93
CA TYR A 149 -15.20 1.96 15.63
C TYR A 149 -15.67 0.50 15.83
N TRP A 150 -15.21 -0.43 14.99
CA TRP A 150 -15.40 -1.88 15.14
C TRP A 150 -14.63 -2.50 16.32
N HIS A 151 -13.43 -1.99 16.65
CA HIS A 151 -12.67 -2.47 17.81
C HIS A 151 -13.42 -2.14 19.11
N GLN A 152 -14.23 -1.07 19.08
CA GLN A 152 -15.06 -0.63 20.20
C GLN A 152 -16.46 -1.26 20.20
N GLN A 153 -17.09 -1.42 19.03
CA GLN A 153 -18.46 -1.91 18.91
C GLN A 153 -18.54 -3.21 18.12
N ARG A 154 -18.78 -4.31 18.85
CA ARG A 154 -19.00 -5.67 18.29
C ARG A 154 -20.40 -5.90 17.70
N VAL A 155 -21.16 -4.82 17.45
CA VAL A 155 -22.55 -4.88 16.99
C VAL A 155 -22.79 -3.86 15.88
N PHE A 156 -23.38 -4.31 14.77
CA PHE A 156 -23.62 -3.53 13.56
C PHE A 156 -25.10 -3.54 13.27
N ASN A 157 -25.72 -2.36 13.25
CA ASN A 157 -27.15 -2.21 13.05
C ASN A 157 -27.46 -1.64 11.66
N SER A 158 -28.39 -2.29 10.98
CA SER A 158 -28.88 -1.91 9.65
C SER A 158 -30.41 -1.97 9.61
N THR A 159 -30.97 -1.25 8.66
CA THR A 159 -32.39 -1.37 8.29
C THR A 159 -32.49 -2.31 7.10
N ALA A 160 -33.27 -3.38 7.22
CA ALA A 160 -33.50 -4.32 6.13
C ALA A 160 -34.93 -4.15 5.60
N TYR A 161 -35.06 -3.67 4.36
CA TYR A 161 -36.32 -3.54 3.65
C TYR A 161 -36.62 -4.85 2.93
N TYR A 162 -37.73 -5.49 3.26
CA TYR A 162 -38.13 -6.79 2.74
C TYR A 162 -38.98 -6.66 1.48
N TYR A 163 -38.64 -7.42 0.44
CA TYR A 163 -39.28 -7.37 -0.88
C TYR A 163 -40.10 -8.62 -1.23
N GLY A 164 -40.05 -9.67 -0.40
CA GLY A 164 -40.86 -10.87 -0.56
C GLY A 164 -40.05 -12.15 -0.73
N THR A 165 -40.70 -13.17 -1.27
CA THR A 165 -40.13 -14.51 -1.48
C THR A 165 -40.09 -14.93 -2.94
N GLY A 166 -39.22 -15.89 -3.26
CA GLY A 166 -39.14 -16.52 -4.58
C GLY A 166 -38.98 -15.54 -5.74
N LYS A 167 -39.46 -15.94 -6.93
CA LYS A 167 -39.33 -15.14 -8.17
C LYS A 167 -40.00 -13.75 -8.06
N GLN A 168 -41.11 -13.65 -7.32
CA GLN A 168 -41.79 -12.37 -7.12
C GLN A 168 -40.98 -11.42 -6.25
N GLY A 169 -40.43 -11.90 -5.13
CA GLY A 169 -39.56 -11.11 -4.26
C GLY A 169 -38.33 -10.57 -4.98
N TYR A 170 -37.69 -11.40 -5.81
CA TYR A 170 -36.60 -10.97 -6.68
C TYR A 170 -37.03 -9.85 -7.64
N ARG A 171 -38.15 -10.03 -8.36
CA ARG A 171 -38.66 -8.99 -9.28
C ARG A 171 -39.00 -7.68 -8.56
N ASN A 172 -39.56 -7.76 -7.36
CA ASN A 172 -39.86 -6.58 -6.55
C ASN A 172 -38.57 -5.82 -6.17
N LEU A 173 -37.51 -6.54 -5.76
CA LEU A 173 -36.23 -5.94 -5.36
C LEU A 173 -35.57 -5.09 -6.46
N TRP A 174 -35.79 -5.45 -7.72
CA TRP A 174 -35.15 -4.85 -8.91
C TRP A 174 -36.05 -3.90 -9.72
N ARG A 175 -37.27 -3.60 -9.28
CA ARG A 175 -38.11 -2.61 -9.97
C ARG A 175 -37.48 -1.21 -9.92
N THR A 176 -37.33 -0.58 -11.08
CA THR A 176 -36.70 0.74 -11.29
C THR A 176 -37.35 1.87 -10.49
N ARG A 177 -38.66 1.82 -10.24
CA ARG A 177 -39.35 2.69 -9.27
C ARG A 177 -39.43 2.00 -7.93
N HIS A 178 -38.30 1.95 -7.19
CA HIS A 178 -38.15 1.41 -5.83
C HIS A 178 -39.28 0.45 -5.45
N GLY A 179 -39.17 -0.83 -5.84
CA GLY A 179 -40.25 -1.79 -5.70
C GLY A 179 -40.94 -1.75 -4.33
N LYS A 180 -42.21 -2.13 -4.27
CA LYS A 180 -43.03 -1.98 -3.06
C LYS A 180 -42.38 -2.74 -1.88
N VAL A 181 -41.81 -2.00 -0.94
CA VAL A 181 -41.34 -2.53 0.34
C VAL A 181 -42.51 -3.18 1.05
N LEU A 182 -42.41 -4.47 1.34
CA LEU A 182 -43.47 -5.24 1.98
C LEU A 182 -43.40 -5.15 3.51
N ALA A 183 -42.19 -4.99 4.06
CA ALA A 183 -41.97 -4.82 5.48
C ALA A 183 -40.58 -4.22 5.75
N ARG A 184 -40.39 -3.69 6.95
CA ARG A 184 -39.11 -3.18 7.45
C ARG A 184 -38.68 -3.98 8.67
N TYR A 185 -37.43 -4.43 8.65
CA TYR A 185 -36.79 -5.20 9.70
C TYR A 185 -35.57 -4.44 10.23
N ARG A 186 -35.20 -4.72 11.48
CA ARG A 186 -33.89 -4.37 12.02
C ARG A 186 -32.96 -5.56 11.81
N LEU A 187 -31.83 -5.35 11.16
CA LEU A 187 -30.80 -6.36 11.00
C LEU A 187 -29.62 -5.98 11.89
N SER A 188 -29.21 -6.88 12.77
CA SER A 188 -28.12 -6.66 13.71
C SER A 188 -27.08 -7.77 13.60
N GLN A 189 -25.88 -7.48 13.08
CA GLN A 189 -24.76 -8.42 13.12
C GLN A 189 -23.97 -8.23 14.42
N ARG A 190 -23.70 -9.32 15.13
CA ARG A 190 -23.00 -9.33 16.42
C ARG A 190 -21.81 -10.28 16.34
N ALA A 191 -20.61 -9.74 16.48
CA ALA A 191 -19.37 -10.53 16.48
C ALA A 191 -19.00 -10.90 17.92
N GLY A 192 -19.12 -12.18 18.27
CA GLY A 192 -18.88 -12.67 19.62
C GLY A 192 -17.55 -13.41 19.75
N ALA A 193 -17.14 -13.69 21.00
CA ALA A 193 -15.99 -14.58 21.26
C ALA A 193 -16.31 -16.05 20.93
N ARG A 194 -17.58 -16.46 21.09
CA ARG A 194 -18.04 -17.84 20.89
C ARG A 194 -18.76 -18.08 19.58
N GLU A 195 -19.40 -17.06 19.03
CA GLU A 195 -20.22 -17.17 17.82
C GLU A 195 -20.44 -15.80 17.20
N ASN A 196 -20.62 -15.80 15.88
CA ASN A 196 -21.00 -14.65 15.09
C ASN A 196 -22.46 -14.81 14.69
N VAL A 197 -23.29 -13.81 14.95
CA VAL A 197 -24.74 -13.95 14.84
C VAL A 197 -25.35 -12.76 14.10
N THR A 198 -26.21 -13.05 13.13
CA THR A 198 -27.09 -12.07 12.50
C THR A 198 -28.50 -12.23 13.05
N LEU A 199 -29.05 -11.16 13.61
CA LEU A 199 -30.43 -11.09 14.08
C LEU A 199 -31.28 -10.28 13.11
N ILE A 200 -32.42 -10.82 12.68
CA ILE A 200 -33.39 -10.15 11.84
C ILE A 200 -34.68 -10.00 12.65
N GLU A 201 -34.96 -8.76 13.08
CA GLU A 201 -35.98 -8.43 14.05
C GLU A 201 -37.12 -7.65 13.40
N ARG A 202 -38.36 -8.12 13.60
CA ARG A 202 -39.60 -7.40 13.28
C ARG A 202 -40.42 -7.24 14.55
N ALA A 203 -40.41 -6.01 15.07
CA ALA A 203 -41.20 -5.68 16.24
C ALA A 203 -42.70 -5.89 15.95
N PRO A 204 -43.48 -6.45 16.90
CA PRO A 204 -43.08 -6.96 18.22
C PRO A 204 -42.82 -8.48 18.27
N ARG A 205 -42.86 -9.23 17.16
CA ARG A 205 -43.20 -10.67 17.20
C ARG A 205 -42.17 -11.66 16.65
N GLN A 206 -41.15 -11.26 15.89
CA GLN A 206 -40.24 -12.23 15.27
C GLN A 206 -38.78 -11.77 15.31
N THR A 207 -37.93 -12.61 15.88
CA THR A 207 -36.47 -12.48 15.80
C THR A 207 -35.91 -13.76 15.19
N ILE A 208 -35.45 -13.66 13.95
CA ILE A 208 -34.74 -14.75 13.27
C ILE A 208 -33.28 -14.66 13.67
N ARG A 209 -32.70 -15.76 14.14
CA ARG A 209 -31.31 -15.84 14.58
C ARG A 209 -30.51 -16.73 13.63
N LEU A 210 -29.53 -16.14 12.95
CA LEU A 210 -28.64 -16.81 12.02
C LEU A 210 -27.25 -16.88 12.66
N VAL A 211 -26.74 -18.09 12.92
CA VAL A 211 -25.39 -18.28 13.49
C VAL A 211 -24.46 -18.62 12.36
N SER A 212 -23.48 -17.75 12.10
CA SER A 212 -22.51 -17.93 11.03
C SER A 212 -21.54 -19.06 11.34
N SER A 213 -21.18 -19.83 10.30
CA SER A 213 -20.06 -20.77 10.34
C SER A 213 -18.71 -20.07 10.30
N GLU A 214 -18.65 -18.80 9.91
CA GLU A 214 -17.42 -18.00 9.92
C GLU A 214 -17.05 -17.62 11.36
N ARG A 215 -15.83 -18.00 11.75
CA ARG A 215 -15.28 -17.70 13.08
C ARG A 215 -14.47 -16.40 13.07
N ASN A 216 -13.91 -16.02 11.94
CA ASN A 216 -13.18 -14.77 11.80
C ASN A 216 -14.17 -13.58 11.84
N GLN A 217 -14.12 -12.81 12.92
CA GLN A 217 -15.00 -11.67 13.14
C GLN A 217 -14.90 -10.63 12.02
N MET A 218 -13.70 -10.41 11.46
CA MET A 218 -13.49 -9.46 10.37
C MET A 218 -14.19 -9.92 9.10
N LYS A 219 -14.03 -11.20 8.75
CA LYS A 219 -14.69 -11.77 7.57
C LYS A 219 -16.21 -11.72 7.73
N PHE A 220 -16.75 -12.16 8.87
CA PHE A 220 -18.20 -12.15 9.13
C PHE A 220 -18.85 -10.77 8.95
N LEU A 221 -18.19 -9.71 9.38
CA LEU A 221 -18.73 -8.35 9.32
C LEU A 221 -18.61 -7.71 7.93
N ASP A 222 -17.60 -8.11 7.15
CA ASP A 222 -17.38 -7.69 5.77
C ASP A 222 -18.16 -8.55 4.75
N GLN A 223 -18.86 -9.60 5.21
CA GLN A 223 -19.28 -10.69 4.33
C GLN A 223 -20.28 -10.29 3.25
N TYR A 224 -19.81 -10.43 2.01
CA TYR A 224 -20.59 -10.46 0.77
C TYR A 224 -21.42 -11.75 0.64
N ASN A 225 -21.04 -12.83 1.32
CA ASN A 225 -21.74 -14.11 1.35
C ASN A 225 -21.48 -14.81 2.69
N ASP A 226 -22.50 -15.43 3.30
CA ASP A 226 -22.38 -16.13 4.58
C ASP A 226 -23.25 -17.40 4.59
N SER A 227 -22.99 -18.31 5.51
CA SER A 227 -23.82 -19.49 5.75
C SER A 227 -23.70 -19.98 7.18
N GLY A 228 -24.65 -20.81 7.61
CA GLY A 228 -24.56 -21.44 8.92
C GLY A 228 -25.90 -21.97 9.39
N THR A 229 -26.12 -21.98 10.70
CA THR A 229 -27.36 -22.52 11.28
C THR A 229 -28.42 -21.42 11.40
N CYS A 230 -29.67 -21.82 11.22
CA CYS A 230 -30.83 -20.94 11.29
C CYS A 230 -31.73 -21.34 12.46
N HIS A 231 -32.17 -20.34 13.22
CA HIS A 231 -33.25 -20.46 14.19
C HIS A 231 -34.35 -19.48 13.80
N TYR A 232 -35.38 -20.01 13.15
CA TYR A 232 -36.53 -19.24 12.70
C TYR A 232 -37.75 -19.57 13.58
N PRO A 233 -38.33 -18.60 14.32
CA PRO A 233 -39.50 -18.83 15.16
C PRO A 233 -40.69 -19.39 14.37
N GLY A 234 -41.21 -20.55 14.79
CA GLY A 234 -42.34 -21.22 14.14
C GLY A 234 -42.00 -22.01 12.86
N ARG A 235 -40.72 -22.12 12.47
CA ARG A 235 -40.27 -22.87 11.28
C ARG A 235 -39.15 -23.84 11.64
N ARG A 236 -39.53 -25.02 12.14
CA ARG A 236 -38.57 -26.09 12.54
C ARG A 236 -37.88 -26.74 11.34
N ASP A 237 -38.47 -26.62 10.16
CA ASP A 237 -37.94 -27.06 8.87
C ASP A 237 -36.70 -26.25 8.44
N PHE A 238 -36.53 -25.03 8.94
CA PHE A 238 -35.38 -24.18 8.62
C PHE A 238 -34.23 -24.49 9.57
N ARG A 239 -33.25 -25.27 9.10
CA ARG A 239 -32.08 -25.71 9.88
C ARG A 239 -30.83 -24.92 9.57
N TYR A 240 -30.64 -24.57 8.30
CA TYR A 240 -29.48 -23.81 7.83
C TYR A 240 -29.92 -22.60 7.03
N TYR A 241 -28.98 -21.69 6.78
CA TYR A 241 -29.17 -20.59 5.86
C TYR A 241 -27.94 -20.41 4.96
N GLN A 242 -28.19 -19.78 3.81
CA GLN A 242 -27.17 -19.22 2.96
C GLN A 242 -27.57 -17.77 2.64
N LEU A 243 -26.67 -16.83 2.93
CA LEU A 243 -26.79 -15.42 2.60
C LEU A 243 -25.92 -15.12 1.38
N ARG A 244 -26.50 -14.45 0.38
CA ARG A 244 -25.79 -13.96 -0.80
C ARG A 244 -26.06 -12.50 -1.04
N THR A 245 -25.03 -11.73 -1.36
CA THR A 245 -25.17 -10.34 -1.79
C THR A 245 -25.21 -10.28 -3.32
N PHE A 246 -26.18 -9.57 -3.89
CA PHE A 246 -26.31 -9.42 -5.34
C PHE A 246 -25.46 -8.30 -5.92
N THR A 247 -25.06 -7.33 -5.09
CA THR A 247 -24.24 -6.19 -5.49
C THR A 247 -22.79 -6.45 -5.08
N GLN A 248 -22.00 -6.98 -6.01
CA GLN A 248 -20.59 -6.63 -6.15
C GLN A 248 -20.52 -5.71 -7.36
N TYR A 249 -20.34 -4.42 -7.11
CA TYR A 249 -19.81 -3.50 -8.11
C TYR A 249 -18.32 -3.39 -7.85
#